data_AF-A0A958RDV5-F1
#
_entry.id   AF-A0A958RDV5-F1
#
_cell.length_a   1.000
_cell.length_b   1.000
_cell.length_c   1.000
_cell.angle_alpha   90.00
_cell.angle_beta   90.00
_cell.angle_gamma   90.00
#
_symmetry.space_group_name_H-M   'P 1'
#
loop_
_entity.id
_entity.type
_entity.pdbx_description
1 polymer ?
#
loop_
_entity_poly.entity_id
_entity_poly.type
_entity_poly.pdbx_seq_one_letter_code
_entity_poly.pdbx_strand_id
1 'polypeptide(L)'
;ITATASDPDGSVAQVEFFVDGVSVGTDTTSPYSVGWVIPDWGAYVITAVATDDDGATGASAAVNITATPVAAEIVFINEIHYDNSGADTGEGIELAGSAGTDLTGWSLALYNGNNGSVYKTVNLSGAFTNQDNGFGVISFPVSGIQNGAPDGVALVDDQGQAIQFLSYEGSFFASGGPANGMLSENIGQSETSGTPVGSSLQLTGTG
;
A
#
# COMPACT_ATOMS: atom_id res chain seq x y z
N ILE A 1 8.22 22.99 2.50
CA ILE A 1 7.56 24.21 3.02
C ILE A 1 8.01 25.38 2.16
N THR A 2 7.11 26.30 1.81
CA THR A 2 7.41 27.50 1.01
C THR A 2 6.85 28.74 1.69
N ALA A 3 7.45 29.90 1.44
CA ALA A 3 6.98 31.18 1.95
C ALA A 3 7.22 32.32 0.95
N THR A 4 6.44 33.38 1.09
CA THR A 4 6.67 34.68 0.45
C THR A 4 7.00 35.70 1.52
N ALA A 5 7.96 36.57 1.24
CA ALA A 5 8.32 37.68 2.11
C ALA A 5 8.56 38.93 1.26
N SER A 6 8.31 40.11 1.83
CA SER A 6 8.52 41.39 1.18
C SER A 6 8.91 42.42 2.22
N ASP A 7 9.79 43.33 1.82
CA ASP A 7 10.21 44.47 2.61
C ASP A 7 9.96 45.75 1.79
N PRO A 8 9.11 46.70 2.25
CA PRO A 8 8.77 47.91 1.51
C PRO A 8 9.89 48.94 1.35
N ASP A 9 10.82 49.02 2.30
CA ASP A 9 11.89 50.03 2.34
C ASP A 9 13.29 49.44 2.13
N GLY A 10 13.42 48.12 2.08
CA GLY A 10 14.68 47.43 1.80
C GLY A 10 14.51 46.12 1.03
N SER A 11 15.23 45.11 1.48
CA SER A 11 15.24 43.76 0.90
C SER A 11 15.21 42.69 1.99
N VAL A 12 14.55 41.57 1.72
CA VAL A 12 14.55 40.43 2.65
C VAL A 12 15.87 39.68 2.54
N ALA A 13 16.67 39.73 3.60
CA ALA A 13 17.97 39.07 3.68
C ALA A 13 17.85 37.54 3.87
N GLN A 14 16.83 37.07 4.61
CA GLN A 14 16.62 35.65 4.91
C GLN A 14 15.17 35.35 5.29
N VAL A 15 14.71 34.14 4.99
CA VAL A 15 13.53 33.52 5.62
C VAL A 15 13.95 32.25 6.35
N GLU A 16 13.62 32.15 7.63
CA GLU A 16 13.79 30.95 8.45
C GLU A 16 12.43 30.26 8.64
N PHE A 17 12.41 28.93 8.52
CA PHE A 17 11.21 28.11 8.65
C PHE A 17 11.24 27.30 9.95
N PHE A 18 10.10 27.22 10.63
CA PHE A 18 9.97 26.54 11.90
C PHE A 18 8.83 25.53 11.89
N VAL A 19 9.02 24.44 12.63
CA VAL A 19 7.99 23.44 12.96
C VAL A 19 7.97 23.28 14.47
N ASP A 20 6.81 23.51 15.09
CA ASP A 20 6.62 23.51 16.55
C ASP A 20 7.62 24.43 17.29
N GLY A 21 7.97 25.54 16.64
CA GLY A 21 8.94 26.51 17.15
C GLY A 21 10.41 26.12 16.98
N VAL A 22 10.71 24.95 16.39
CA VAL A 22 12.08 24.50 16.09
C VAL A 22 12.43 24.83 14.64
N SER A 23 13.59 25.45 14.41
CA SER A 23 14.07 25.77 13.07
C SER A 23 14.33 24.49 12.27
N VAL A 24 13.77 24.44 11.05
CA VAL A 24 13.96 23.35 10.08
C VAL A 24 14.78 23.78 8.86
N GLY A 25 15.19 25.04 8.81
CA GLY A 25 16.11 25.56 7.81
C GLY A 25 15.87 27.02 7.46
N THR A 26 16.84 27.59 6.75
CA THR A 26 16.80 28.97 6.24
C THR A 26 16.95 29.00 4.73
N ASP A 27 16.38 30.02 4.10
CA ASP A 27 16.56 30.32 2.69
C ASP A 27 16.80 31.82 2.51
N THR A 28 17.85 32.18 1.78
CA THR A 28 18.22 33.57 1.50
C THR A 28 17.86 33.99 0.08
N THR A 29 17.29 33.10 -0.74
CA THR A 29 16.98 33.37 -2.15
C THR A 29 15.50 33.13 -2.45
N SER A 30 14.80 34.17 -2.90
CA SER A 30 13.42 34.02 -3.37
C SER A 30 13.36 33.26 -4.71
N PRO A 31 12.44 32.31 -4.92
CA PRO A 31 11.35 31.91 -4.00
C PRO A 31 11.82 31.03 -2.84
N TYR A 32 11.43 31.42 -1.62
CA TYR A 32 11.92 30.80 -0.38
C TYR A 32 11.30 29.43 -0.12
N SER A 33 12.13 28.41 0.11
CA SER A 33 11.67 27.06 0.40
C SER A 33 12.64 26.23 1.24
N VAL A 34 12.09 25.27 1.98
CA VAL A 34 12.86 24.23 2.66
C VAL A 34 12.20 22.87 2.48
N GLY A 35 13.02 21.84 2.31
CA GLY A 35 12.59 20.44 2.40
C GLY A 35 12.47 20.04 3.87
N TRP A 36 11.28 19.64 4.30
CA TRP A 36 11.05 19.09 5.64
C TRP A 36 10.30 17.77 5.50
N VAL A 37 10.83 16.72 6.13
CA VAL A 37 10.22 15.39 6.18
C VAL A 37 9.51 15.25 7.52
N ILE A 38 8.24 14.83 7.48
CA ILE A 38 7.43 14.58 8.67
C ILE A 38 8.08 13.39 9.43
N PRO A 39 8.54 13.59 10.67
CA PRO A 39 9.21 12.53 11.42
C PRO A 39 8.23 11.51 12.01
N ASP A 40 7.05 11.98 12.44
CA ASP A 40 6.04 11.18 13.13
C ASP A 40 4.62 11.63 12.75
N TRP A 41 3.62 10.84 13.14
CA TRP A 41 2.23 11.25 13.03
C TRP A 41 1.87 12.22 14.15
N GLY A 42 1.06 13.23 13.84
CA GLY A 42 0.67 14.23 14.83
C GLY A 42 0.29 15.57 14.24
N ALA A 43 -0.12 16.48 15.11
CA ALA A 43 -0.31 17.88 14.76
C ALA A 43 1.03 18.62 14.76
N TYR A 44 1.22 19.50 13.79
CA TYR A 44 2.39 20.36 13.66
C TYR A 44 1.96 21.80 13.42
N VAL A 45 2.70 22.74 14.00
CA VAL A 45 2.54 24.18 13.77
C VAL A 45 3.71 24.69 12.96
N ILE A 46 3.43 25.17 11.75
CA ILE A 46 4.44 25.72 10.84
C ILE A 46 4.38 27.24 10.88
N THR A 47 5.54 27.88 11.05
CA THR A 47 5.72 29.33 10.90
C THR A 47 6.97 29.62 10.08
N ALA A 48 7.07 30.85 9.58
CA ALA A 48 8.29 31.39 8.99
C ALA A 48 8.61 32.77 9.58
N VAL A 49 9.89 33.13 9.66
CA VAL A 49 10.36 34.45 10.08
C VAL A 49 11.24 35.02 8.98
N ALA A 50 10.87 36.18 8.45
CA ALA A 50 11.71 36.95 7.54
C ALA A 50 12.57 37.93 8.34
N THR A 51 13.83 38.10 7.92
CA THR A 51 14.76 39.11 8.42
C THR A 51 15.16 40.00 7.24
N ASP A 52 15.03 41.32 7.38
CA ASP A 52 15.44 42.29 6.36
C ASP A 52 16.95 42.62 6.41
N ASP A 53 17.41 43.48 5.50
CA ASP A 53 18.81 43.90 5.41
C ASP A 53 19.28 44.86 6.54
N ASP A 54 18.33 45.42 7.30
CA ASP A 54 18.59 46.22 8.50
C ASP A 54 18.47 45.41 9.81
N GLY A 55 18.12 44.12 9.71
CA GLY A 55 18.00 43.18 10.81
C GLY A 55 16.66 43.20 11.54
N ALA A 56 15.64 43.90 11.02
CA ALA A 56 14.28 43.79 11.54
C ALA A 56 13.66 42.45 11.13
N THR A 57 12.69 41.98 11.92
CA THR A 57 12.09 40.64 11.75
C THR A 57 10.57 40.70 11.69
N GLY A 58 9.99 39.80 10.91
CA GLY A 58 8.54 39.62 10.81
C GLY A 58 8.17 38.14 10.73
N ALA A 59 7.23 37.70 11.58
CA ALA A 59 6.75 36.32 11.59
C ALA A 59 5.47 36.18 10.75
N SER A 60 5.32 35.03 10.08
CA SER A 60 4.09 34.63 9.41
C SER A 60 2.98 34.30 10.42
N ALA A 61 1.74 34.24 9.95
CA ALA A 61 0.71 33.50 10.66
C ALA A 61 1.09 32.02 10.78
N ALA A 62 0.60 31.36 11.83
CA ALA A 62 0.78 29.93 12.02
C ALA A 62 -0.11 29.12 11.07
N VAL A 63 0.47 28.12 10.42
CA VAL A 63 -0.25 27.10 9.66
C VAL A 63 -0.27 25.82 10.46
N ASN A 64 -1.46 25.38 10.87
CA ASN A 64 -1.64 24.13 11.59
C ASN A 64 -1.87 23.02 10.57
N ILE A 65 -1.05 21.98 10.61
CA ILE A 65 -1.25 20.76 9.82
C ILE A 65 -1.40 19.56 10.76
N THR A 66 -1.99 18.49 10.26
CA THR A 66 -2.02 17.21 10.96
C THR A 66 -1.52 16.13 10.01
N ALA A 67 -0.39 15.54 10.35
CA ALA A 67 0.07 14.32 9.72
C ALA A 67 -0.70 13.16 10.33
N THR A 68 -1.68 12.65 9.59
CA THR A 68 -2.30 11.38 9.94
C THR A 68 -1.49 10.27 9.28
N PRO A 69 -1.41 9.07 9.90
CA PRO A 69 -1.11 7.90 9.10
C PRO A 69 -2.11 7.90 7.94
N VAL A 70 -1.63 7.77 6.71
CA VAL A 70 -2.50 7.18 5.70
C VAL A 70 -2.92 5.85 6.32
N ALA A 71 -4.23 5.60 6.47
CA ALA A 71 -4.65 4.23 6.72
C ALA A 71 -3.93 3.43 5.65
N ALA A 72 -3.04 2.51 6.05
CA ALA A 72 -2.41 1.63 5.08
C ALA A 72 -3.57 1.09 4.24
N GLU A 73 -3.51 1.19 2.92
CA GLU A 73 -4.49 0.50 2.10
C GLU A 73 -4.32 -0.97 2.44
N ILE A 74 -5.19 -1.47 3.32
CA ILE A 74 -5.17 -2.85 3.70
C ILE A 74 -5.85 -3.52 2.52
N VAL A 75 -5.06 -4.18 1.69
CA VAL A 75 -5.55 -5.08 0.66
C VAL A 75 -4.83 -6.39 0.87
N PHE A 76 -5.59 -7.46 1.03
CA PHE A 76 -5.04 -8.80 1.26
C PHE A 76 -5.93 -9.86 0.65
N ILE A 77 -5.34 -11.03 0.42
CA ILE A 77 -6.06 -12.22 -0.01
C ILE A 77 -6.86 -12.76 1.16
N ASN A 78 -8.19 -12.68 1.04
CA ASN A 78 -9.14 -13.14 2.05
C ASN A 78 -9.54 -14.60 1.84
N GLU A 79 -9.69 -15.02 0.58
CA GLU A 79 -10.14 -16.36 0.23
C GLU A 79 -9.42 -16.88 -1.01
N ILE A 80 -9.11 -18.18 -1.03
CA ILE A 80 -8.62 -18.90 -2.21
C ILE A 80 -9.45 -20.18 -2.39
N HIS A 81 -9.97 -20.39 -3.59
CA HIS A 81 -10.55 -21.66 -4.02
C HIS A 81 -9.79 -22.18 -5.26
N TYR A 82 -9.09 -23.29 -5.11
CA TYR A 82 -8.21 -23.87 -6.13
C TYR A 82 -8.52 -25.34 -6.48
N ASP A 83 -9.05 -26.14 -5.55
CA ASP A 83 -9.33 -27.57 -5.79
C ASP A 83 -10.73 -27.96 -5.30
N ASN A 84 -11.47 -28.71 -6.10
CA ASN A 84 -12.67 -29.40 -5.65
C ASN A 84 -12.89 -30.76 -6.32
N SER A 85 -13.82 -31.53 -5.76
CA SER A 85 -14.20 -32.81 -6.30
C SER A 85 -14.74 -32.70 -7.74
N GLY A 86 -14.01 -33.31 -8.68
CA GLY A 86 -14.41 -33.37 -10.09
C GLY A 86 -13.51 -32.50 -10.96
N ALA A 87 -14.11 -31.64 -11.76
CA ALA A 87 -13.37 -30.63 -12.52
C ALA A 87 -13.39 -29.36 -11.68
N ASP A 88 -12.23 -28.85 -11.26
CA ASP A 88 -12.05 -27.67 -10.42
C ASP A 88 -12.96 -26.51 -10.88
N THR A 89 -14.16 -26.45 -10.30
CA THR A 89 -15.23 -25.53 -10.74
C THR A 89 -15.39 -24.39 -9.76
N GLY A 90 -15.53 -23.16 -10.26
CA GLY A 90 -15.73 -22.00 -9.40
C GLY A 90 -14.44 -21.47 -8.76
N GLU A 91 -13.28 -21.86 -9.28
CA GLU A 91 -11.98 -21.35 -8.83
C GLU A 91 -11.95 -19.82 -8.83
N GLY A 92 -11.36 -19.26 -7.78
CA GLY A 92 -11.37 -17.82 -7.56
C GLY A 92 -10.56 -17.40 -6.35
N ILE A 93 -10.29 -16.10 -6.31
CA ILE A 93 -9.57 -15.46 -5.22
C ILE A 93 -10.40 -14.26 -4.78
N GLU A 94 -10.70 -14.19 -3.50
CA GLU A 94 -11.32 -13.02 -2.89
C GLU A 94 -10.26 -12.15 -2.24
N LEU A 95 -10.34 -10.85 -2.51
CA LEU A 95 -9.59 -9.85 -1.79
C LEU A 95 -10.50 -9.16 -0.80
N ALA A 96 -9.94 -8.80 0.35
CA ALA A 96 -10.55 -7.86 1.28
C ALA A 96 -9.71 -6.60 1.32
N GLY A 97 -10.36 -5.45 1.51
CA GLY A 97 -9.63 -4.24 1.77
C GLY A 97 -10.44 -3.02 2.15
N SER A 98 -9.73 -1.92 2.38
CA SER A 98 -10.31 -0.64 2.77
C SER A 98 -11.29 -0.12 1.70
N ALA A 99 -12.48 0.27 2.13
CA ALA A 99 -13.52 0.78 1.25
C ALA A 99 -13.05 2.05 0.52
N GLY A 100 -13.27 2.09 -0.77
CA GLY A 100 -12.83 3.17 -1.65
C GLY A 100 -11.46 2.94 -2.31
N THR A 101 -10.67 1.96 -1.85
CA THR A 101 -9.42 1.59 -2.54
C THR A 101 -9.75 1.01 -3.92
N ASP A 102 -9.17 1.63 -4.95
CA ASP A 102 -9.29 1.25 -6.36
C ASP A 102 -8.16 0.28 -6.73
N LEU A 103 -8.52 -0.87 -7.28
CA LEU A 103 -7.59 -1.92 -7.68
C LEU A 103 -7.07 -1.75 -9.11
N THR A 104 -7.34 -0.63 -9.77
CA THR A 104 -6.78 -0.32 -11.08
C THR A 104 -5.25 -0.33 -11.01
N GLY A 105 -4.61 -1.19 -11.81
CA GLY A 105 -3.15 -1.36 -11.83
C GLY A 105 -2.64 -2.50 -10.94
N TRP A 106 -3.45 -2.99 -10.01
CA TRP A 106 -3.12 -4.14 -9.17
C TRP A 106 -3.22 -5.45 -9.95
N SER A 107 -2.56 -6.50 -9.47
CA SER A 107 -2.65 -7.84 -10.07
C SER A 107 -2.50 -8.99 -9.07
N LEU A 108 -2.98 -10.17 -9.47
CA LEU A 108 -2.63 -11.45 -8.85
C LEU A 108 -1.63 -12.17 -9.77
N ALA A 109 -0.51 -12.61 -9.24
CA ALA A 109 0.46 -13.44 -9.95
C ALA A 109 0.45 -14.86 -9.36
N LEU A 110 0.04 -15.86 -10.14
CA LEU A 110 -0.01 -17.25 -9.71
C LEU A 110 1.29 -17.96 -10.09
N TYR A 111 1.81 -18.71 -9.13
CA TYR A 111 3.13 -19.29 -9.14
C TYR A 111 3.07 -20.81 -9.05
N ASN A 112 3.86 -21.47 -9.89
CA ASN A 112 4.07 -22.92 -9.83
C ASN A 112 5.16 -23.21 -8.78
N GLY A 113 4.86 -23.94 -7.72
CA GLY A 113 5.81 -24.13 -6.62
C GLY A 113 6.88 -25.18 -6.88
N ASN A 114 6.76 -25.99 -7.94
CA ASN A 114 7.84 -26.90 -8.35
C ASN A 114 9.02 -26.15 -8.99
N ASN A 115 8.78 -25.05 -9.71
CA ASN A 115 9.84 -24.28 -10.37
C ASN A 115 9.91 -22.80 -9.93
N GLY A 116 9.01 -22.36 -9.06
CA GLY A 116 8.91 -21.00 -8.56
C GLY A 116 8.48 -19.97 -9.61
N SER A 117 8.08 -20.35 -10.82
CA SER A 117 7.79 -19.41 -11.91
C SER A 117 6.33 -19.00 -11.95
N VAL A 118 6.06 -17.76 -12.39
CA VAL A 118 4.69 -17.30 -12.68
C VAL A 118 4.15 -18.08 -13.88
N TYR A 119 2.95 -18.66 -13.74
CA TYR A 119 2.24 -19.30 -14.86
C TYR A 119 1.00 -18.51 -15.30
N LYS A 120 0.50 -17.59 -14.47
CA LYS A 120 -0.67 -16.76 -14.78
C LYS A 120 -0.61 -15.42 -14.05
N THR A 121 -1.06 -14.36 -14.72
CA THR A 121 -1.29 -13.05 -14.12
C THR A 121 -2.73 -12.62 -14.40
N VAL A 122 -3.41 -12.15 -13.36
CA VAL A 122 -4.77 -11.61 -13.43
C VAL A 122 -4.71 -10.15 -13.05
N ASN A 123 -5.00 -9.26 -14.01
CA ASN A 123 -5.11 -7.83 -13.74
C ASN A 123 -6.42 -7.55 -13.01
N LEU A 124 -6.36 -6.74 -11.97
CA LEU A 124 -7.51 -6.39 -11.13
C LEU A 124 -8.11 -5.05 -11.57
N SER A 125 -9.35 -4.84 -11.18
CA SER A 125 -10.07 -3.59 -11.36
C SER A 125 -11.27 -3.54 -10.43
N GLY A 126 -11.87 -2.36 -10.30
CA GLY A 126 -12.96 -2.11 -9.37
C GLY A 126 -12.43 -1.57 -8.03
N ALA A 127 -13.35 -1.10 -7.19
CA ALA A 127 -13.00 -0.53 -5.90
C ALA A 127 -13.82 -1.18 -4.79
N PHE A 128 -13.22 -1.38 -3.62
CA PHE A 128 -13.90 -1.99 -2.49
C PHE A 128 -15.07 -1.10 -2.05
N THR A 129 -16.27 -1.68 -1.94
CA THR A 129 -17.42 -1.00 -1.34
C THR A 129 -17.36 -1.13 0.17
N ASN A 130 -17.89 -0.17 0.91
CA ASN A 130 -18.04 -0.31 2.37
C ASN A 130 -19.16 -1.31 2.69
N GLN A 131 -18.79 -2.53 3.09
CA GLN A 131 -19.68 -3.61 3.50
C GLN A 131 -19.76 -3.72 5.03
N ASP A 132 -18.64 -3.50 5.72
CA ASP A 132 -18.59 -3.43 7.18
C ASP A 132 -17.45 -2.52 7.66
N ASN A 133 -17.74 -1.61 8.60
CA ASN A 133 -16.78 -0.74 9.29
C ASN A 133 -15.65 -0.11 8.42
N GLY A 134 -15.94 0.25 7.16
CA GLY A 134 -14.95 0.85 6.25
C GLY A 134 -14.13 -0.17 5.46
N PHE A 135 -14.53 -1.43 5.41
CA PHE A 135 -13.94 -2.52 4.63
C PHE A 135 -14.97 -3.18 3.71
N GLY A 136 -14.48 -3.86 2.68
CA GLY A 136 -15.28 -4.73 1.84
C GLY A 136 -14.46 -5.80 1.15
N VAL A 137 -15.14 -6.68 0.44
CA VAL A 137 -14.52 -7.76 -0.34
C VAL A 137 -14.88 -7.68 -1.82
N ILE A 138 -13.99 -8.18 -2.67
CA ILE A 138 -14.22 -8.39 -4.11
C ILE A 138 -13.70 -9.77 -4.47
N SER A 139 -14.57 -10.60 -5.05
CA SER A 139 -14.22 -11.91 -5.58
C SER A 139 -13.84 -11.82 -7.06
N PHE A 140 -12.69 -12.42 -7.40
CA PHE A 140 -12.19 -12.52 -8.75
C PHE A 140 -12.24 -13.99 -9.20
N PRO A 141 -13.01 -14.34 -10.25
CA PRO A 141 -12.96 -15.67 -10.82
C PRO A 141 -11.62 -15.88 -11.52
N VAL A 142 -10.92 -16.96 -11.18
CA VAL A 142 -9.60 -17.29 -11.74
C VAL A 142 -9.62 -18.75 -12.14
N SER A 143 -9.78 -19.04 -13.43
CA SER A 143 -9.77 -20.43 -13.92
C SER A 143 -8.37 -21.01 -14.00
N GLY A 144 -8.22 -22.32 -13.80
CA GLY A 144 -6.96 -23.05 -13.96
C GLY A 144 -5.88 -22.60 -12.99
N ILE A 145 -6.26 -22.45 -11.72
CA ILE A 145 -5.32 -22.47 -10.61
C ILE A 145 -4.75 -23.91 -10.55
N GLN A 146 -3.47 -24.04 -10.24
CA GLN A 146 -2.80 -25.33 -10.18
C GLN A 146 -2.94 -25.95 -8.77
N ASN A 147 -3.12 -27.27 -8.69
CA ASN A 147 -3.33 -27.98 -7.42
C ASN A 147 -2.03 -28.64 -6.92
N GLY A 148 -0.87 -28.03 -7.18
CA GLY A 148 0.43 -28.58 -6.84
C GLY A 148 0.79 -28.39 -5.37
N ALA A 149 1.56 -29.35 -4.85
CA ALA A 149 2.12 -29.34 -3.49
C ALA A 149 3.62 -28.95 -3.52
N PRO A 150 4.00 -27.67 -3.39
CA PRO A 150 3.15 -26.48 -3.29
C PRO A 150 2.91 -25.77 -4.62
N ASP A 151 1.91 -24.89 -4.64
CA ASP A 151 1.70 -23.79 -5.58
C ASP A 151 1.25 -22.55 -4.77
N GLY A 152 1.17 -21.39 -5.40
CA GLY A 152 0.87 -20.15 -4.66
C GLY A 152 0.44 -18.97 -5.50
N VAL A 153 0.14 -17.87 -4.82
CA VAL A 153 -0.32 -16.61 -5.41
C VAL A 153 0.29 -15.42 -4.67
N ALA A 154 0.77 -14.46 -5.44
CA ALA A 154 1.19 -13.15 -4.95
C ALA A 154 0.13 -12.09 -5.28
N LEU A 155 -0.20 -11.26 -4.28
CA LEU A 155 -0.93 -10.01 -4.47
C LEU A 155 0.08 -8.91 -4.76
N VAL A 156 -0.14 -8.18 -5.85
CA VAL A 156 0.79 -7.18 -6.39
C VAL A 156 0.09 -5.84 -6.49
N ASP A 157 0.69 -4.80 -5.91
CA ASP A 157 0.16 -3.44 -5.91
C ASP A 157 0.27 -2.74 -7.28
N ASP A 158 -0.26 -1.53 -7.37
CA ASP A 158 -0.25 -0.69 -8.58
C ASP A 158 1.15 -0.24 -9.03
N GLN A 159 2.16 -0.42 -8.18
CA GLN A 159 3.57 -0.14 -8.45
C GLN A 159 4.35 -1.41 -8.83
N GLY A 160 3.67 -2.55 -8.93
CA GLY A 160 4.27 -3.84 -9.29
C GLY A 160 5.02 -4.52 -8.15
N GLN A 161 4.83 -4.10 -6.90
CA GLN A 161 5.43 -4.73 -5.73
C GLN A 161 4.54 -5.85 -5.21
N ALA A 162 5.12 -7.02 -4.93
CA ALA A 162 4.39 -8.10 -4.26
C ALA A 162 4.24 -7.76 -2.76
N ILE A 163 2.99 -7.53 -2.31
CA ILE A 163 2.68 -7.16 -0.92
C ILE A 163 2.25 -8.34 -0.07
N GLN A 164 1.86 -9.45 -0.70
CA GLN A 164 1.58 -10.72 -0.05
C GLN A 164 1.97 -11.86 -0.98
N PHE A 165 2.53 -12.95 -0.45
CA PHE A 165 2.82 -14.14 -1.22
C PHE A 165 2.44 -15.39 -0.43
N LEU A 166 1.28 -15.96 -0.76
CA LEU A 166 0.72 -17.13 -0.11
C LEU A 166 0.92 -18.39 -0.94
N SER A 167 0.98 -19.52 -0.26
CA SER A 167 1.08 -20.86 -0.84
C SER A 167 0.21 -21.85 -0.07
N TYR A 168 -0.22 -22.90 -0.74
CA TYR A 168 -0.90 -24.03 -0.14
C TYR A 168 -0.05 -25.29 -0.29
N GLU A 169 -0.27 -26.25 0.61
CA GLU A 169 0.41 -27.56 0.63
C GLU A 169 1.95 -27.52 0.77
N GLY A 170 2.51 -26.39 1.20
CA GLY A 170 3.94 -26.20 1.45
C GLY A 170 4.39 -24.78 1.14
N SER A 171 5.66 -24.47 1.43
CA SER A 171 6.29 -23.19 1.06
C SER A 171 7.34 -23.40 -0.02
N PHE A 172 7.56 -22.39 -0.86
CA PHE A 172 8.59 -22.39 -1.90
C PHE A 172 9.13 -20.97 -2.16
N PHE A 173 10.29 -20.88 -2.79
CA PHE A 173 10.82 -19.60 -3.25
C PHE A 173 10.32 -19.28 -4.65
N ALA A 174 9.84 -18.07 -4.85
CA ALA A 174 9.55 -17.56 -6.19
C ALA A 174 10.85 -17.34 -6.98
N SER A 175 10.82 -17.75 -8.24
CA SER A 175 11.84 -17.58 -9.26
C SER A 175 11.23 -16.76 -10.40
N GLY A 176 11.55 -15.46 -10.43
CA GLY A 176 11.01 -14.50 -11.38
C GLY A 176 9.65 -13.88 -10.97
N GLY A 177 9.17 -12.98 -11.83
CA GLY A 177 7.93 -12.23 -11.58
C GLY A 177 8.01 -11.25 -10.40
N PRO A 178 6.84 -10.70 -9.99
CA PRO A 178 6.76 -9.68 -8.94
C PRO A 178 7.26 -10.13 -7.55
N ALA A 179 7.13 -11.42 -7.22
CA ALA A 179 7.59 -11.98 -5.95
C ALA A 179 9.00 -12.58 -6.00
N ASN A 180 9.81 -12.28 -7.03
CA ASN A 180 11.11 -12.92 -7.24
C ASN A 180 12.02 -12.90 -5.99
N GLY A 181 12.43 -14.09 -5.54
CA GLY A 181 13.28 -14.26 -4.36
C GLY A 181 12.54 -14.28 -3.02
N MET A 182 11.23 -14.05 -3.00
CA MET A 182 10.40 -14.18 -1.79
C MET A 182 10.12 -15.65 -1.49
N LEU A 183 10.16 -16.03 -0.21
CA LEU A 183 9.63 -17.30 0.30
C LEU A 183 8.12 -17.13 0.51
N SER A 184 7.31 -18.04 -0.02
CA SER A 184 5.87 -18.02 0.17
C SER A 184 5.49 -18.39 1.61
N GLU A 185 4.46 -17.73 2.14
CA GLU A 185 3.84 -18.10 3.40
C GLU A 185 2.85 -19.24 3.16
N ASN A 186 3.05 -20.38 3.83
CA ASN A 186 2.12 -21.50 3.72
C ASN A 186 0.87 -21.22 4.56
N ILE A 187 -0.30 -21.27 3.93
CA ILE A 187 -1.61 -21.10 4.56
C ILE A 187 -1.84 -22.18 5.64
N GLY A 188 -1.22 -23.35 5.48
CA GLY A 188 -1.34 -24.46 6.44
C GLY A 188 -2.68 -25.20 6.37
N GLN A 189 -3.55 -24.83 5.43
CA GLN A 189 -4.76 -25.56 5.03
C GLN A 189 -4.66 -25.93 3.55
N SER A 190 -5.45 -26.92 3.14
CA SER A 190 -5.50 -27.36 1.74
C SER A 190 -6.90 -27.78 1.32
N GLU A 191 -7.16 -27.61 0.04
CA GLU A 191 -8.24 -28.27 -0.67
C GLU A 191 -7.71 -29.53 -1.34
N THR A 192 -8.59 -30.47 -1.62
CA THR A 192 -8.24 -31.74 -2.26
C THR A 192 -9.32 -32.12 -3.27
N SER A 193 -9.06 -33.12 -4.10
CA SER A 193 -10.09 -33.78 -4.93
C SER A 193 -11.32 -34.35 -4.17
N GLY A 194 -11.29 -34.35 -2.82
CA GLY A 194 -12.44 -34.67 -1.97
C GLY A 194 -13.20 -33.45 -1.44
N THR A 195 -12.71 -32.23 -1.66
CA THR A 195 -13.31 -30.99 -1.21
C THR A 195 -14.66 -30.78 -1.92
N PRO A 196 -15.77 -30.57 -1.19
CA PRO A 196 -17.06 -30.30 -1.80
C PRO A 196 -17.04 -29.02 -2.63
N VAL A 197 -17.70 -29.04 -3.78
CA VAL A 197 -17.92 -27.84 -4.62
C VAL A 197 -18.55 -26.72 -3.79
N GLY A 198 -17.98 -25.52 -3.89
CA GLY A 198 -18.39 -24.33 -3.15
C GLY A 198 -17.75 -24.19 -1.76
N SER A 199 -16.73 -24.99 -1.45
CA SER A 199 -15.83 -24.75 -0.31
C SER A 199 -14.67 -23.84 -0.73
N SER A 200 -13.96 -23.28 0.24
CA SER A 200 -12.81 -22.42 0.00
C SER A 200 -11.91 -22.31 1.22
N LEU A 201 -10.65 -21.91 1.02
CA LEU A 201 -9.73 -21.55 2.10
C LEU A 201 -9.93 -20.08 2.46
N GLN A 202 -10.52 -19.82 3.62
CA GLN A 202 -10.81 -18.48 4.12
C GLN A 202 -9.83 -18.08 5.22
N LEU A 203 -9.37 -16.84 5.19
CA LEU A 203 -8.66 -16.24 6.31
C LEU A 203 -9.63 -16.01 7.46
N THR A 204 -9.37 -16.61 8.62
CA THR A 204 -10.18 -16.38 9.84
C THR A 204 -9.60 -15.24 10.65
N GLY A 205 -10.42 -14.27 11.06
CA GLY A 205 -10.00 -13.16 11.92
C GLY A 205 -10.88 -11.94 11.76
N THR A 206 -10.53 -10.85 12.45
CA THR A 206 -11.06 -9.52 12.11
C THR A 206 -10.13 -8.95 11.05
N GLY A 207 -10.54 -9.04 9.78
CA GLY A 207 -10.00 -8.14 8.75
C GLY A 207 -10.15 -6.70 9.19
#